data_AF-A0A1A9HH84-F1
#
_entry.id   AF-A0A1A9HH84-F1
#
_cell.length_a   1.000
_cell.length_b   1.000
_cell.length_c   1.000
_cell.angle_alpha   90.00
_cell.angle_beta   90.00
_cell.angle_gamma   90.00
#
_symmetry.space_group_name_H-M   'P 1'
#
loop_
_entity.id
_entity.type
_entity.pdbx_description
1 polymer ?
#
loop_
_entity_poly.entity_id
_entity_poly.type
_entity_poly.pdbx_seq_one_letter_code
_entity_poly.pdbx_strand_id
1 'polypeptide(L)' 'MKRALFAVLGAVLFALLSYGLVELFALWYGPRYIRSDSDIGDAFMGALAFMLVCMITGGIVGYRWASRRSRL' A
#
# COMPACT_ATOMS: atom_id res chain seq x y z
N MET A 1 2.65 -19.18 14.28
CA MET A 1 2.52 -17.79 14.76
C MET A 1 3.54 -16.83 14.13
N LYS A 2 4.85 -17.09 14.18
CA LYS A 2 5.89 -16.18 13.62
C LYS A 2 5.65 -15.74 12.17
N ARG A 3 5.27 -16.66 11.27
CA ARG A 3 4.99 -16.35 9.85
C ARG A 3 3.82 -15.39 9.65
N ALA A 4 2.75 -15.55 10.45
CA ALA A 4 1.60 -14.65 10.42
C ALA A 4 1.98 -13.25 10.91
N LEU A 5 2.81 -13.17 11.96
CA LEU A 5 3.33 -11.89 12.45
C LEU A 5 4.13 -11.13 11.37
N PHE A 6 5.04 -11.82 10.68
CA PHE A 6 5.81 -11.20 9.59
C PHE A 6 4.95 -10.83 8.38
N ALA A 7 3.87 -11.58 8.10
CA ALA A 7 2.91 -11.19 7.08
C ALA A 7 2.19 -9.90 7.46
N VAL A 8 1.70 -9.79 8.70
CA VAL A 8 1.04 -8.56 9.20
C VAL A 8 2.02 -7.38 9.18
N LEU A 9 3.25 -7.58 9.66
CA LEU A 9 4.30 -6.54 9.62
C LEU A 9 4.59 -6.07 8.20
N GLY A 10 4.72 -7.00 7.25
CA GLY A 10 4.94 -6.66 5.84
C GLY A 10 3.77 -5.89 5.23
N ALA A 11 2.53 -6.31 5.52
CA ALA A 11 1.32 -5.65 5.06
C ALA A 11 1.21 -4.22 5.61
N VAL A 12 1.43 -4.03 6.92
CA VAL A 12 1.41 -2.71 7.58
C VAL A 12 2.51 -1.81 7.03
N LEU A 13 3.73 -2.33 6.87
CA LEU A 13 4.85 -1.55 6.33
C LEU A 13 4.54 -1.04 4.91
N PHE A 14 4.05 -1.92 4.03
CA PHE A 14 3.72 -1.52 2.67
C PHE A 14 2.52 -0.60 2.62
N ALA A 15 1.53 -0.77 3.50
CA ALA A 15 0.41 0.16 3.61
C ALA A 15 0.91 1.57 3.96
N LEU A 16 1.78 1.71 4.96
CA LEU A 16 2.37 3.01 5.36
C LEU A 16 3.21 3.63 4.24
N LEU A 17 4.04 2.84 3.56
CA LEU A 17 4.82 3.31 2.41
C LEU A 17 3.91 3.78 1.27
N SER A 18 2.88 2.99 0.95
CA SER A 18 1.92 3.35 -0.11
C SER A 18 1.09 4.58 0.23
N TYR A 19 0.78 4.81 1.51
CA TYR A 19 0.12 6.03 1.98
C TYR A 19 0.97 7.27 1.69
N GLY A 20 2.26 7.24 2.05
CA GLY A 20 3.17 8.36 1.75
C GLY A 20 3.32 8.61 0.24
N LEU A 21 3.35 7.55 -0.58
CA LEU A 21 3.36 7.70 -2.05
C LEU A 21 2.07 8.32 -2.59
N VAL A 22 0.91 7.90 -2.06
CA VAL A 22 -0.39 8.48 -2.41
C VAL A 22 -0.47 9.94 -2.00
N GLU A 23 0.06 10.32 -0.84
CA GLU A 23 0.10 11.71 -0.39
C GLU A 23 0.95 12.58 -1.34
N LEU A 24 2.15 12.10 -1.70
CA LEU A 24 2.99 12.77 -2.70
C LEU A 24 2.28 12.88 -4.06
N PHE A 25 1.60 11.81 -4.48
CA PHE A 25 0.79 11.82 -5.69
C PHE A 25 -0.34 12.85 -5.60
N ALA A 26 -1.06 12.91 -4.48
CA ALA A 26 -2.16 13.85 -4.28
C ALA A 26 -1.69 15.31 -4.30
N LEU A 27 -0.56 15.62 -3.68
CA LEU A 27 0.06 16.96 -3.71
C LEU A 27 0.44 17.39 -5.14
N TRP A 28 0.84 16.45 -5.99
CA TRP A 28 1.20 16.74 -7.37
C TRP A 28 -0.01 16.74 -8.32
N TYR A 29 -0.93 15.79 -8.15
CA TYR A 29 -2.08 15.56 -9.02
C TYR A 29 -3.20 16.56 -8.76
N GLY A 30 -3.48 16.82 -7.48
CA GLY A 30 -4.59 17.64 -7.04
C GLY A 30 -4.64 19.02 -7.71
N PRO A 31 -3.58 19.83 -7.61
CA PRO A 31 -3.56 21.18 -8.19
C PRO A 31 -3.64 21.24 -9.73
N ARG A 32 -3.34 20.13 -10.43
CA ARG A 32 -3.19 20.11 -11.89
C ARG A 32 -4.39 19.52 -12.60
N TYR A 33 -5.00 18.49 -12.02
CA TYR A 33 -5.95 17.63 -12.73
C TYR A 33 -7.34 17.59 -12.10
N ILE A 34 -7.50 17.98 -10.83
CA ILE A 34 -8.82 18.03 -10.18
C ILE A 34 -9.55 19.28 -10.64
N ARG A 35 -10.68 19.11 -11.34
CA ARG A 35 -11.53 20.21 -11.83
C ARG A 35 -12.94 20.16 -11.26
N SER A 36 -13.37 18.99 -10.78
CA SER A 36 -14.65 18.79 -10.11
C SER A 36 -14.53 17.80 -8.95
N ASP A 37 -15.54 17.79 -8.07
CA ASP A 37 -15.61 16.87 -6.94
C ASP A 37 -15.65 15.39 -7.38
N SER A 38 -16.17 15.10 -8.58
CA SER A 38 -16.14 13.75 -9.17
C SER A 38 -14.71 13.26 -9.40
N ASP A 39 -13.82 14.13 -9.87
CA ASP A 39 -12.42 13.78 -10.13
C ASP A 39 -11.67 13.43 -8.84
N ILE A 40 -12.06 14.07 -7.73
CA ILE A 40 -11.54 13.76 -6.38
C ILE A 40 -11.92 12.34 -6.00
N GLY A 41 -13.20 11.98 -6.19
CA GLY A 41 -13.71 10.64 -5.89
C GLY A 41 -13.00 9.57 -6.69
N ASP A 42 -12.84 9.77 -8.00
CA ASP A 42 -12.18 8.81 -8.88
C ASP A 42 -10.70 8.63 -8.53
N ALA A 43 -9.97 9.74 -8.30
CA ALA A 43 -8.57 9.68 -7.89
C ALA A 43 -8.40 9.01 -6.52
N PHE A 44 -9.32 9.26 -5.58
CA PHE A 44 -9.33 8.64 -4.27
C PHE A 44 -9.57 7.12 -4.34
N MET A 45 -10.53 6.68 -5.16
CA MET A 45 -10.78 5.26 -5.39
C MET A 45 -9.57 4.56 -6.03
N GLY A 46 -8.93 5.20 -7.00
CA GLY A 46 -7.69 4.70 -7.60
C GLY A 46 -6.56 4.55 -6.58
N ALA A 47 -6.38 5.56 -5.69
CA ALA A 47 -5.41 5.51 -4.62
C ALA A 47 -5.67 4.38 -3.61
N LEU A 48 -6.94 4.19 -3.21
CA LEU A 48 -7.32 3.08 -2.33
C LEU A 48 -7.02 1.72 -2.96
N ALA A 49 -7.33 1.54 -4.25
CA ALA A 49 -7.03 0.31 -4.96
C ALA A 49 -5.51 0.04 -5.01
N PHE A 50 -4.70 1.06 -5.29
CA PHE A 50 -3.25 0.96 -5.25
C PHE A 50 -2.71 0.58 -3.87
N MET A 51 -3.20 1.22 -2.81
CA MET A 51 -2.80 0.91 -1.43
C MET A 51 -3.17 -0.51 -1.02
N LEU A 52 -4.34 -0.99 -1.43
CA LEU A 52 -4.77 -2.37 -1.19
C LEU A 52 -3.80 -3.38 -1.84
N VAL A 53 -3.41 -3.14 -3.10
CA VAL A 53 -2.44 -3.98 -3.82
C VAL A 53 -1.08 -3.97 -3.10
N CYS A 54 -0.61 -2.80 -2.66
CA CYS A 54 0.63 -2.68 -1.90
C CYS A 54 0.56 -3.48 -0.59
N MET A 55 -0.53 -3.35 0.17
CA MET A 55 -0.75 -4.07 1.43
C MET A 55 -0.71 -5.60 1.23
N ILE A 56 -1.43 -6.12 0.23
CA ILE A 56 -1.43 -7.56 -0.10
C ILE A 56 -0.02 -8.02 -0.46
N THR A 57 0.68 -7.25 -1.30
CA THR A 57 2.06 -7.53 -1.73
C THR A 57 3.01 -7.57 -0.54
N GLY A 58 2.92 -6.59 0.36
CA GLY A 58 3.70 -6.55 1.60
C GLY A 58 3.46 -7.75 2.49
N GLY A 59 2.20 -8.19 2.62
CA GLY A 59 1.85 -9.40 3.35
C GLY A 59 2.49 -10.67 2.77
N ILE A 60 2.45 -10.82 1.44
CA ILE A 60 3.08 -11.94 0.73
C ILE A 60 4.60 -11.92 0.92
N VAL A 61 5.24 -10.75 0.79
CA VAL A 61 6.69 -10.58 0.98
C VAL A 61 7.08 -10.93 2.40
N GLY A 62 6.36 -10.40 3.41
CA GLY A 62 6.60 -10.69 4.81
C GLY A 62 6.47 -12.17 5.15
N TYR A 63 5.41 -12.82 4.67
CA TYR A 63 5.20 -14.26 4.84
C TYR A 63 6.32 -15.09 4.19
N ARG A 64 6.71 -14.75 2.95
CA ARG A 64 7.77 -15.44 2.21
C ARG A 64 9.12 -15.29 2.89
N TRP A 65 9.44 -14.11 3.40
CA TRP A 65 10.70 -13.88 4.12
C TRP A 65 10.79 -14.73 5.38
N ALA A 66 9.74 -14.75 6.21
CA ALA A 66 9.69 -15.61 7.39
C ALA A 66 9.77 -17.10 7.05
N SER A 67 9.24 -17.51 5.90
CA SER A 67 9.31 -18.90 5.42
C SER A 67 10.72 -19.28 4.99
N ARG A 68 11.45 -18.39 4.30
CA ARG A 68 12.87 -18.61 3.92
C ARG A 68 13.77 -18.68 5.15
N ARG A 69 13.56 -17.79 6.12
CA ARG A 69 14.35 -17.72 7.36
C ARG A 69 14.16 -18.95 8.27
N SER A 70 13.05 -19.68 8.12
CA SER A 70 12.82 -20.94 8.84
C SER A 70 13.40 -22.19 8.16
N ARG A 71 14.00 -22.05 6.97
CA ARG A 71 14.68 -23.14 6.25
C ARG A 71 16.21 -23.07 6.30
N LEU A 72 16.74 -21.96 6.83
CA LEU A 72 18.15 -21.75 7.18
C LEU A 72 18.30 -21.99 8.68
#